data_AF-A0A409VYB3-F1
#
_entry.id   AF-A0A409VYB3-F1
#
_cell.length_a   1.000
_cell.length_b   1.000
_cell.length_c   1.000
_cell.angle_alpha   90.00
_cell.angle_beta   90.00
_cell.angle_gamma   90.00
#
_symmetry.space_group_name_H-M   'P 1'
#
loop_
_entity.id
_entity.type
_entity.pdbx_description
1 polymer ?
#
loop_
_entity_poly.entity_id
_entity_poly.type
_entity_poly.pdbx_seq_one_letter_code
_entity_poly.pdbx_strand_id
1 'polypeptide(L)'
;MPALTISRTKTSFLNKIKAAISWTNVNTLNVDDDAPLKPLEKAHPTKPSTTINDLPPEILAIIFHAYMFWEDEPDHVDPELEGVVPVFAPNPCAAPLLFCGVSSYWRNVAISSPALWSSIVIRDTCRPKAIALWLERSQTQPLSLLVSLGQNMANTDKFARLSKMLYANMSRWKHVSFRLPTAKDMQQVMFNLMPQAGKSPAPQLQLLDLPSEAYTTGRHYWWSSTPQVFSVPHSTLRHISWGCHVAPDISRIPETRNLWLNLQQITFSTISTLDLVSFLRVCKNLRVINIKFLHTLSIDDMPTIVAHNLEAFNIGMVVGKLASTICLLKTPNLKRLRFTHRAGGKQAVVLEKYIARLGCKLEYLCIVNKSPDLGEDEIRTLLQSPLFTSIPRLSLRVVAEACRPFFPHLIIRETAGQWKSIAYAYYDHKIYSYHFGWGSRDNASAYSADYPFLVGT
;
A
#
# COMPACT_ATOMS: atom_id res chain seq x y z
N MET A 1 -12.32 13.88 4.76
CA MET A 1 -11.17 13.14 4.18
C MET A 1 -11.14 13.45 2.69
N PRO A 2 -10.05 13.99 2.13
CA PRO A 2 -9.91 13.98 0.68
C PRO A 2 -9.69 12.52 0.27
N ALA A 3 -10.62 11.95 -0.50
CA ALA A 3 -10.34 10.71 -1.23
C ALA A 3 -9.11 10.97 -2.09
N LEU A 4 -8.17 10.01 -2.12
CA LEU A 4 -7.08 10.00 -3.10
C LEU A 4 -7.68 10.16 -4.49
N THR A 5 -7.75 11.39 -4.99
CA THR A 5 -8.29 11.69 -6.31
C THR A 5 -7.12 11.48 -7.25
N ILE A 6 -6.89 10.22 -7.59
CA ILE A 6 -5.87 9.85 -8.56
C ILE A 6 -6.32 10.43 -9.90
N SER A 7 -5.56 11.40 -10.43
CA SER A 7 -5.81 12.01 -11.73
C SER A 7 -5.48 10.99 -12.83
N ARG A 8 -6.49 10.23 -13.25
CA ARG A 8 -6.38 9.18 -14.27
C ARG A 8 -6.19 9.82 -15.66
N THR A 9 -5.12 9.45 -16.37
CA THR A 9 -4.95 9.87 -17.77
C THR A 9 -5.69 8.88 -18.69
N LYS A 10 -6.53 9.39 -19.59
CA LYS A 10 -7.35 8.57 -20.52
C LYS A 10 -6.51 7.66 -21.43
N THR A 11 -5.28 8.06 -21.73
CA THR A 11 -4.40 7.37 -22.70
C THR A 11 -3.94 6.01 -22.22
N SER A 12 -3.55 5.86 -20.94
CA SER A 12 -3.06 4.56 -20.44
C SER A 12 -4.20 3.53 -20.37
N PHE A 13 -5.40 3.95 -19.94
CA PHE A 13 -6.62 3.10 -19.93
C PHE A 13 -6.91 2.43 -21.27
N LEU A 14 -6.88 3.22 -22.35
CA LEU A 14 -7.14 2.72 -23.70
C LEU A 14 -6.05 1.74 -24.19
N ASN A 15 -4.79 1.95 -23.80
CA ASN A 15 -3.69 1.05 -24.21
C ASN A 15 -3.83 -0.34 -23.58
N LYS A 16 -4.25 -0.45 -22.31
CA LYS A 16 -4.51 -1.76 -21.70
C LYS A 16 -5.75 -2.45 -22.27
N ILE A 17 -6.81 -1.71 -22.61
CA ILE A 17 -7.95 -2.30 -23.33
C ILE A 17 -7.48 -2.87 -24.66
N LYS A 18 -6.69 -2.13 -25.43
CA LYS A 18 -6.11 -2.62 -26.69
C LYS A 18 -5.26 -3.87 -26.49
N ALA A 19 -4.40 -3.89 -25.46
CA ALA A 19 -3.58 -5.06 -25.14
C ALA A 19 -4.45 -6.27 -24.76
N ALA A 20 -5.47 -6.10 -23.92
CA ALA A 20 -6.34 -7.22 -23.54
C ALA A 20 -7.13 -7.77 -24.75
N ILE A 21 -7.57 -6.90 -25.66
CA ILE A 21 -8.24 -7.30 -26.90
C ILE A 21 -7.27 -7.99 -27.87
N SER A 22 -6.02 -7.51 -28.00
CA SER A 22 -5.04 -8.13 -28.91
C SER A 22 -4.67 -9.55 -28.49
N TRP A 23 -4.69 -9.86 -27.19
CA TRP A 23 -4.50 -11.23 -26.69
C TRP A 23 -5.64 -12.19 -27.08
N THR A 24 -6.84 -11.67 -27.32
CA THR A 24 -8.00 -12.50 -27.68
C THR A 24 -8.12 -12.79 -29.18
N ASN A 25 -7.43 -12.04 -30.05
CA ASN A 25 -7.56 -12.12 -31.51
C ASN A 25 -6.57 -13.09 -32.21
N VAL A 26 -6.04 -14.11 -31.53
CA VAL A 26 -5.05 -15.03 -32.15
C VAL A 26 -5.69 -16.07 -33.11
N ASN A 27 -7.02 -16.18 -33.20
CA ASN A 27 -7.66 -17.15 -34.11
C ASN A 27 -8.78 -16.52 -34.95
N THR A 28 -8.45 -15.96 -36.11
CA THR A 28 -9.42 -15.89 -37.22
C THR A 28 -8.71 -16.01 -38.57
N LEU A 29 -9.21 -16.96 -39.35
CA LEU A 29 -8.71 -17.48 -40.62
C LEU A 29 -8.68 -16.44 -41.74
N ASN A 30 -7.64 -16.55 -42.58
CA ASN A 30 -7.62 -16.06 -43.95
C ASN A 30 -8.68 -16.78 -44.76
N VAL A 31 -9.53 -16.02 -45.45
CA VAL A 31 -10.29 -16.49 -46.61
C VAL A 31 -9.98 -15.54 -47.75
N ASP A 32 -9.27 -16.07 -48.74
CA ASP A 32 -9.16 -15.50 -50.08
C ASP A 32 -10.53 -15.55 -50.76
N ASP A 33 -10.89 -14.49 -51.49
CA ASP A 33 -11.82 -14.64 -52.61
C ASP A 33 -11.55 -13.61 -53.70
N ASP A 34 -11.31 -14.15 -54.89
CA ASP A 34 -10.95 -13.46 -56.13
C ASP A 34 -12.12 -13.64 -57.10
N ALA A 35 -12.96 -12.63 -57.32
CA ALA A 35 -13.89 -12.58 -58.45
C ALA A 35 -14.43 -11.16 -58.76
N PRO A 36 -14.69 -10.81 -60.05
CA PRO A 36 -14.83 -9.44 -60.50
C PRO A 36 -16.27 -8.92 -60.64
N LEU A 37 -16.34 -7.59 -60.56
CA LEU A 37 -17.49 -6.69 -60.39
C LEU A 37 -18.48 -6.63 -61.57
N LYS A 38 -19.76 -6.45 -61.25
CA LYS A 38 -20.77 -5.78 -62.10
C LYS A 38 -21.40 -4.61 -61.35
N PRO A 39 -21.67 -3.46 -62.01
CA PRO A 39 -22.19 -2.26 -61.35
C PRO A 39 -23.71 -2.19 -61.42
N LEU A 40 -24.35 -2.02 -60.26
CA LEU A 40 -25.70 -1.48 -60.16
C LEU A 40 -25.79 -0.60 -58.91
N GLU A 41 -25.92 0.71 -59.15
CA GLU A 41 -26.25 1.72 -58.14
C GLU A 41 -27.51 1.30 -57.38
N LYS A 42 -27.34 0.86 -56.14
CA LYS A 42 -28.40 0.70 -55.16
C LYS A 42 -27.95 1.35 -53.87
N ALA A 43 -28.86 2.14 -53.29
CA ALA A 43 -28.72 2.89 -52.05
C ALA A 43 -27.83 2.16 -51.04
N HIS A 44 -26.72 2.80 -50.66
CA HIS A 44 -25.78 2.21 -49.71
C HIS A 44 -26.51 1.84 -48.42
N PRO A 45 -26.59 0.55 -48.06
CA PRO A 45 -27.11 0.16 -46.77
C PRO A 45 -26.22 0.82 -45.71
N THR A 46 -26.80 1.75 -44.94
CA THR A 46 -26.12 2.33 -43.79
C THR A 46 -25.71 1.20 -42.88
N LYS A 47 -24.40 0.95 -42.85
CA LYS A 47 -23.78 -0.12 -42.07
C LYS A 47 -24.31 -0.01 -40.64
N PRO A 48 -24.90 -1.07 -40.06
CA PRO A 48 -25.46 -0.99 -38.72
C PRO A 48 -24.36 -0.50 -37.76
N SER A 49 -24.64 0.57 -37.01
CA SER A 49 -23.65 1.14 -36.12
C SER A 49 -23.39 0.16 -34.99
N THR A 50 -22.18 -0.38 -34.92
CA THR A 50 -21.77 -1.24 -33.83
C THR A 50 -21.76 -0.43 -32.54
N THR A 51 -22.55 -0.84 -31.56
CA THR A 51 -22.63 -0.25 -30.22
C THR A 51 -21.78 -1.05 -29.24
N ILE A 52 -21.54 -0.49 -28.06
CA ILE A 52 -20.84 -1.21 -26.97
C ILE A 52 -21.60 -2.46 -26.50
N ASN A 53 -22.91 -2.53 -26.72
CA ASN A 53 -23.72 -3.69 -26.35
C ASN A 53 -23.56 -4.85 -27.33
N ASP A 54 -22.95 -4.61 -28.50
CA ASP A 54 -22.65 -5.64 -29.48
C ASP A 54 -21.28 -6.31 -29.20
N LEU A 55 -20.54 -5.85 -28.18
CA LEU A 55 -19.31 -6.51 -27.74
C LEU A 55 -19.64 -7.85 -27.09
N PRO A 56 -18.82 -8.90 -27.32
CA PRO A 56 -18.93 -10.17 -26.59
C PRO A 56 -18.83 -9.98 -25.07
N PRO A 57 -19.49 -10.83 -24.28
CA PRO A 57 -19.56 -10.69 -22.82
C PRO A 57 -18.17 -10.75 -22.17
N GLU A 58 -17.22 -11.48 -22.75
CA GLU A 58 -15.84 -11.60 -22.28
C GLU A 58 -15.08 -10.27 -22.42
N ILE A 59 -15.25 -9.59 -23.55
CA ILE A 59 -14.61 -8.28 -23.79
C ILE A 59 -15.17 -7.24 -22.83
N LEU A 60 -16.49 -7.26 -22.59
CA LEU A 60 -17.13 -6.36 -21.66
C LEU A 60 -16.68 -6.64 -20.21
N ALA A 61 -16.53 -7.92 -19.82
CA ALA A 61 -15.99 -8.31 -18.52
C ALA A 61 -14.54 -7.85 -18.32
N ILE A 62 -13.70 -7.91 -19.37
CA ILE A 62 -12.33 -7.37 -19.37
C ILE A 62 -12.35 -5.85 -19.13
N ILE A 63 -13.23 -5.12 -19.82
CA ILE A 63 -13.37 -3.66 -19.63
C ILE A 63 -13.78 -3.35 -18.19
N PHE A 64 -14.75 -4.10 -17.64
CA PHE A 64 -15.18 -3.95 -16.25
C PHE A 64 -14.05 -4.21 -15.26
N HIS A 65 -13.27 -5.27 -15.47
CA HIS A 65 -12.14 -5.62 -14.63
C HIS A 65 -11.06 -4.54 -14.71
N ALA A 66 -10.71 -4.07 -15.91
CA ALA A 66 -9.72 -3.01 -16.11
C ALA A 66 -10.16 -1.70 -15.44
N TYR A 67 -11.45 -1.38 -15.45
CA TYR A 67 -11.97 -0.21 -14.73
C TYR A 67 -11.84 -0.33 -13.21
N MET A 68 -12.13 -1.52 -12.66
CA MET A 68 -12.09 -1.78 -11.22
C MET A 68 -10.66 -1.84 -10.70
N PHE A 69 -9.81 -2.65 -11.34
CA PHE A 69 -8.48 -3.02 -10.86
C PHE A 69 -7.38 -2.24 -11.58
N TRP A 70 -7.65 -0.99 -11.92
CA TRP A 70 -6.69 -0.15 -12.61
C TRP A 70 -5.51 0.19 -11.69
N GLU A 71 -4.35 -0.39 -11.96
CA GLU A 71 -3.06 0.05 -11.42
C GLU A 71 -2.41 1.03 -12.40
N ASP A 72 -1.88 2.15 -11.88
CA ASP A 72 -1.08 3.08 -12.68
C ASP A 72 0.16 2.37 -13.25
N GLU A 73 0.71 2.90 -14.35
CA GLU A 73 1.90 2.32 -15.01
C GLU A 73 3.05 2.12 -14.00
N PRO A 74 3.68 0.93 -13.96
CA PRO A 74 4.64 0.53 -12.94
C PRO A 74 5.85 1.47 -12.82
N ASP A 75 6.21 2.16 -13.91
CA ASP A 75 7.34 3.13 -13.94
C ASP A 75 7.10 4.37 -13.06
N HIS A 76 5.86 4.59 -12.61
CA HIS A 76 5.47 5.68 -11.72
C HIS A 76 4.81 5.22 -10.42
N VAL A 77 4.53 3.92 -10.27
CA VAL A 77 3.96 3.41 -9.03
C VAL A 77 5.02 3.58 -7.95
N ASP A 78 4.65 4.28 -6.89
CA ASP A 78 5.43 4.33 -5.69
C ASP A 78 5.56 2.89 -5.14
N PRO A 79 6.75 2.32 -4.86
CA PRO A 79 6.88 1.10 -4.08
C PRO A 79 6.09 1.05 -2.79
N GLU A 80 5.72 2.18 -2.19
CA GLU A 80 4.72 2.19 -1.12
C GLU A 80 3.33 1.74 -1.62
N LEU A 81 2.99 2.00 -2.88
CA LEU A 81 1.77 1.57 -3.54
C LEU A 81 1.89 0.20 -4.24
N GLU A 82 3.09 -0.39 -4.33
CA GLU A 82 3.26 -1.75 -4.86
C GLU A 82 2.51 -2.73 -3.93
N GLY A 83 1.57 -3.49 -4.50
CA GLY A 83 0.72 -4.40 -3.74
C GLY A 83 -0.46 -3.74 -3.03
N VAL A 84 -0.80 -2.49 -3.39
CA VAL A 84 -2.07 -1.88 -2.97
C VAL A 84 -3.24 -2.62 -3.59
N VAL A 85 -4.24 -2.94 -2.76
CA VAL A 85 -5.35 -3.83 -3.16
C VAL A 85 -6.64 -3.03 -3.25
N PRO A 86 -7.24 -2.86 -4.45
CA PRO A 86 -8.52 -2.19 -4.59
C PRO A 86 -9.64 -3.07 -4.04
N VAL A 87 -10.56 -2.45 -3.30
CA VAL A 87 -11.71 -3.11 -2.67
C VAL A 87 -12.93 -2.21 -2.79
N PHE A 88 -14.12 -2.81 -2.92
CA PHE A 88 -15.33 -2.07 -3.27
C PHE A 88 -16.40 -2.21 -2.22
N ALA A 89 -17.08 -1.11 -1.92
CA ALA A 89 -18.25 -1.15 -1.05
C ALA A 89 -19.45 -1.78 -1.78
N PRO A 90 -20.33 -2.53 -1.09
CA PRO A 90 -21.59 -3.01 -1.64
C PRO A 90 -22.61 -1.86 -1.77
N ASN A 91 -22.29 -0.90 -2.64
CA ASN A 91 -23.02 0.33 -2.92
C ASN A 91 -23.51 0.29 -4.38
N PRO A 92 -24.79 0.59 -4.68
CA PRO A 92 -25.28 0.69 -6.06
C PRO A 92 -24.49 1.64 -6.96
N CYS A 93 -23.84 2.66 -6.39
CA CYS A 93 -23.02 3.63 -7.14
C CYS A 93 -21.57 3.15 -7.35
N ALA A 94 -21.16 2.05 -6.73
CA ALA A 94 -19.82 1.49 -6.84
C ALA A 94 -19.81 0.28 -7.77
N ALA A 95 -18.71 0.05 -8.47
CA ALA A 95 -18.49 -1.21 -9.16
C ALA A 95 -18.40 -2.37 -8.14
N PRO A 96 -18.86 -3.60 -8.50
CA PRO A 96 -19.41 -4.00 -9.78
C PRO A 96 -20.92 -3.70 -9.92
N LEU A 97 -21.59 -3.22 -8.86
CA LEU A 97 -23.04 -2.95 -8.89
C LEU A 97 -23.42 -1.82 -9.86
N LEU A 98 -22.53 -0.85 -10.06
CA LEU A 98 -22.66 0.19 -11.08
C LEU A 98 -22.96 -0.40 -12.47
N PHE A 99 -22.22 -1.45 -12.88
CA PHE A 99 -22.41 -2.10 -14.17
C PHE A 99 -23.77 -2.79 -14.28
N CYS A 100 -24.28 -3.31 -13.16
CA CYS A 100 -25.61 -3.92 -13.10
C CYS A 100 -26.76 -2.91 -13.29
N GLY A 101 -26.48 -1.61 -13.18
CA GLY A 101 -27.44 -0.52 -13.38
C GLY A 101 -27.58 -0.04 -14.83
N VAL A 102 -26.66 -0.42 -15.73
CA VAL A 102 -26.60 0.16 -17.09
C VAL A 102 -27.63 -0.45 -18.05
N SER A 103 -27.58 -1.77 -18.25
CA SER A 103 -28.52 -2.52 -19.09
C SER A 103 -28.67 -3.96 -18.58
N SER A 104 -29.67 -4.69 -19.07
CA SER A 104 -29.83 -6.12 -18.75
C SER A 104 -28.61 -6.94 -19.19
N TYR A 105 -28.05 -6.62 -20.36
CA TYR A 105 -26.85 -7.26 -20.88
C TYR A 105 -25.65 -7.06 -19.94
N TRP A 106 -25.35 -5.82 -19.57
CA TRP A 106 -24.23 -5.50 -18.68
C TRP A 106 -24.38 -6.13 -17.31
N ARG A 107 -25.62 -6.17 -16.79
CA ARG A 107 -25.94 -6.85 -15.54
C ARG A 107 -25.63 -8.34 -15.61
N ASN A 108 -26.05 -9.01 -16.68
CA ASN A 108 -25.79 -10.44 -16.85
C ASN A 108 -24.28 -10.71 -16.90
N VAL A 109 -23.55 -9.92 -17.69
CA VAL A 109 -22.08 -10.01 -17.78
C VAL A 109 -21.41 -9.78 -16.44
N ALA A 110 -21.80 -8.73 -15.71
CA ALA A 110 -21.21 -8.41 -14.42
C ALA A 110 -21.49 -9.50 -13.37
N ILE A 111 -22.72 -10.04 -13.32
CA ILE A 111 -23.11 -11.12 -12.40
C ILE A 111 -22.38 -12.42 -12.75
N SER A 112 -22.22 -12.74 -14.04
CA SER A 112 -21.55 -13.95 -14.51
C SER A 112 -20.02 -13.88 -14.49
N SER A 113 -19.44 -12.80 -13.95
CA SER A 113 -17.99 -12.56 -13.92
C SER A 113 -17.46 -12.56 -12.48
N PRO A 114 -17.13 -13.73 -11.90
CA PRO A 114 -16.77 -13.86 -10.48
C PRO A 114 -15.61 -12.99 -10.02
N ALA A 115 -14.64 -12.72 -10.90
CA ALA A 115 -13.48 -11.88 -10.61
C ALA A 115 -13.88 -10.46 -10.17
N LEU A 116 -14.97 -9.91 -10.71
CA LEU A 116 -15.48 -8.59 -10.32
C LEU A 116 -16.02 -8.56 -8.88
N TRP A 117 -16.38 -9.72 -8.33
CA TRP A 117 -16.90 -9.90 -6.96
C TRP A 117 -15.82 -10.40 -5.99
N SER A 118 -14.56 -10.51 -6.42
CA SER A 118 -13.48 -11.05 -5.59
C SER A 118 -12.97 -10.08 -4.50
N SER A 119 -13.35 -8.80 -4.55
CA SER A 119 -12.77 -7.76 -3.69
C SER A 119 -13.86 -6.92 -3.03
N ILE A 120 -13.93 -6.89 -1.70
CA ILE A 120 -15.02 -6.23 -0.95
C ILE A 120 -14.54 -5.48 0.30
N VAL A 121 -15.19 -4.34 0.55
CA VAL A 121 -15.14 -3.63 1.84
C VAL A 121 -16.37 -3.94 2.68
N ILE A 122 -16.15 -4.30 3.94
CA ILE A 122 -17.19 -4.63 4.91
C ILE A 122 -17.12 -3.64 6.07
N ARG A 123 -18.19 -2.88 6.25
CA ARG A 123 -18.36 -1.88 7.31
C ARG A 123 -19.58 -2.18 8.17
N ASP A 124 -19.72 -1.48 9.29
CA ASP A 124 -20.86 -1.57 10.21
C ASP A 124 -22.23 -1.42 9.52
N THR A 125 -22.30 -0.60 8.47
CA THR A 125 -23.54 -0.33 7.72
C THR A 125 -23.91 -1.44 6.74
N CYS A 126 -22.99 -2.36 6.42
CA CYS A 126 -23.25 -3.42 5.45
C CYS A 126 -24.33 -4.39 5.95
N ARG A 127 -25.22 -4.80 5.05
CA ARG A 127 -26.24 -5.82 5.34
C ARG A 127 -25.64 -7.21 5.15
N PRO A 128 -25.74 -8.14 6.11
CA PRO A 128 -25.16 -9.49 5.98
C PRO A 128 -25.61 -10.24 4.72
N LYS A 129 -26.87 -10.05 4.28
CA LYS A 129 -27.38 -10.63 3.02
C LYS A 129 -26.63 -10.14 1.78
N ALA A 130 -26.24 -8.86 1.75
CA ALA A 130 -25.46 -8.30 0.63
C ALA A 130 -24.04 -8.88 0.61
N ILE A 131 -23.43 -9.07 1.78
CA ILE A 131 -22.11 -9.72 1.91
C ILE A 131 -22.20 -11.18 1.46
N ALA A 132 -23.22 -11.92 1.90
CA ALA A 132 -23.43 -13.30 1.49
C ALA A 132 -23.55 -13.44 -0.03
N LEU A 133 -24.39 -12.60 -0.66
CA LEU A 133 -24.55 -12.58 -2.12
C LEU A 133 -23.25 -12.23 -2.85
N TRP A 134 -22.46 -11.30 -2.30
CA TRP A 134 -21.16 -10.96 -2.87
C TRP A 134 -20.19 -12.13 -2.82
N LEU A 135 -20.09 -12.81 -1.67
CA LEU A 135 -19.26 -14.00 -1.50
C LEU A 135 -19.72 -15.15 -2.39
N GLU A 136 -21.03 -15.34 -2.57
CA GLU A 136 -21.60 -16.31 -3.49
C GLU A 136 -21.18 -16.04 -4.94
N ARG A 137 -21.35 -14.79 -5.42
CA ARG A 137 -20.99 -14.39 -6.79
C ARG A 137 -19.50 -14.46 -7.08
N SER A 138 -18.67 -14.30 -6.05
CA SER A 138 -17.21 -14.45 -6.18
C SER A 138 -16.75 -15.90 -6.40
N GLN A 139 -17.64 -16.88 -6.22
CA GLN A 139 -17.41 -18.31 -6.49
C GLN A 139 -16.11 -18.86 -5.86
N THR A 140 -15.15 -19.31 -6.66
CA THR A 140 -13.87 -19.87 -6.22
C THR A 140 -12.73 -18.86 -6.28
N GLN A 141 -13.00 -17.60 -6.66
CA GLN A 141 -11.96 -16.60 -6.86
C GLN A 141 -11.23 -16.27 -5.54
N PRO A 142 -9.92 -15.98 -5.59
CA PRO A 142 -9.18 -15.49 -4.44
C PRO A 142 -9.77 -14.17 -3.94
N LEU A 143 -9.98 -14.05 -2.63
CA LEU A 143 -10.67 -12.94 -1.99
C LEU A 143 -9.71 -11.87 -1.48
N SER A 144 -10.05 -10.61 -1.77
CA SER A 144 -9.48 -9.42 -1.15
C SER A 144 -10.51 -8.77 -0.23
N LEU A 145 -10.24 -8.74 1.07
CA LEU A 145 -11.20 -8.33 2.10
C LEU A 145 -10.64 -7.18 2.92
N LEU A 146 -11.38 -6.06 2.99
CA LEU A 146 -11.15 -5.01 3.98
C LEU A 146 -12.34 -5.00 4.94
N VAL A 147 -12.14 -5.47 6.16
CA VAL A 147 -13.17 -5.56 7.19
C VAL A 147 -12.90 -4.52 8.26
N SER A 148 -13.76 -3.51 8.36
CA SER A 148 -13.66 -2.42 9.32
C SER A 148 -14.95 -2.31 10.12
N LEU A 149 -14.97 -2.95 11.28
CA LEU A 149 -16.12 -3.00 12.18
C LEU A 149 -15.85 -2.23 13.47
N GLY A 150 -16.73 -1.31 13.82
CA GLY A 150 -16.63 -0.48 15.02
C GLY A 150 -17.05 -1.19 16.30
N GLN A 151 -16.74 -0.59 17.46
CA GLN A 151 -17.04 -1.14 18.78
C GLN A 151 -18.52 -1.46 18.99
N ASN A 152 -19.43 -0.72 18.34
CA ASN A 152 -20.88 -0.95 18.41
C ASN A 152 -21.31 -2.32 17.85
N MET A 153 -20.44 -3.00 17.10
CA MET A 153 -20.69 -4.36 16.59
C MET A 153 -20.27 -5.46 17.57
N ALA A 154 -19.54 -5.13 18.64
CA ALA A 154 -19.07 -6.10 19.62
C ALA A 154 -20.23 -6.89 20.24
N ASN A 155 -20.07 -8.21 20.37
CA ASN A 155 -21.07 -9.13 20.94
C ASN A 155 -22.46 -9.10 20.27
N THR A 156 -22.57 -8.59 19.03
CA THR A 156 -23.83 -8.62 18.30
C THR A 156 -24.00 -9.91 17.49
N ASP A 157 -25.25 -10.36 17.32
CA ASP A 157 -25.58 -11.46 16.39
C ASP A 157 -25.11 -11.18 14.97
N LYS A 158 -25.14 -9.90 14.57
CA LYS A 158 -24.68 -9.46 13.26
C LYS A 158 -23.19 -9.74 13.09
N PHE A 159 -22.35 -9.42 14.09
CA PHE A 159 -20.93 -9.73 14.08
C PHE A 159 -20.69 -11.24 14.03
N ALA A 160 -21.36 -12.03 14.88
CA ALA A 160 -21.21 -13.48 14.89
C ALA A 160 -21.54 -14.12 13.52
N ARG A 161 -22.62 -13.67 12.88
CA ARG A 161 -23.00 -14.12 11.53
C ARG A 161 -21.97 -13.72 10.47
N LEU A 162 -21.50 -12.48 10.51
CA LEU A 162 -20.46 -12.00 9.58
C LEU A 162 -19.18 -12.81 9.73
N SER A 163 -18.66 -12.96 10.95
CA SER A 163 -17.45 -13.75 11.24
C SER A 163 -17.58 -15.18 10.74
N LYS A 164 -18.72 -15.85 10.99
CA LYS A 164 -18.98 -17.20 10.47
C LYS A 164 -18.89 -17.28 8.95
N MET A 165 -19.50 -16.34 8.23
CA MET A 165 -19.46 -16.30 6.77
C MET A 165 -18.04 -16.05 6.23
N LEU A 166 -17.29 -15.15 6.86
CA LEU A 166 -15.92 -14.83 6.45
C LEU A 166 -14.99 -16.02 6.66
N TYR A 167 -15.06 -16.69 7.82
CA TYR A 167 -14.23 -17.85 8.13
C TYR A 167 -14.56 -19.05 7.25
N ALA A 168 -15.81 -19.22 6.83
CA ALA A 168 -16.20 -20.26 5.87
C ALA A 168 -15.52 -20.09 4.49
N ASN A 169 -15.02 -18.89 4.17
CA ASN A 169 -14.33 -18.58 2.92
C ASN A 169 -12.81 -18.40 3.10
N MET A 170 -12.25 -18.80 4.24
CA MET A 170 -10.86 -18.55 4.59
C MET A 170 -9.85 -19.17 3.62
N SER A 171 -10.19 -20.31 2.99
CA SER A 171 -9.35 -20.98 1.98
C SER A 171 -9.07 -20.15 0.73
N ARG A 172 -9.91 -19.15 0.48
CA ARG A 172 -9.82 -18.25 -0.67
C ARG A 172 -9.14 -16.94 -0.32
N TRP A 173 -8.83 -16.66 0.94
CA TRP A 173 -8.25 -15.38 1.34
C TRP A 173 -6.89 -15.18 0.68
N LYS A 174 -6.75 -14.08 -0.07
CA LYS A 174 -5.50 -13.66 -0.71
C LYS A 174 -4.96 -12.39 -0.08
N HIS A 175 -5.82 -11.39 0.12
CA HIS A 175 -5.44 -10.14 0.78
C HIS A 175 -6.48 -9.80 1.82
N VAL A 176 -6.09 -9.61 3.08
CA VAL A 176 -7.06 -9.39 4.15
C VAL A 176 -6.59 -8.32 5.11
N SER A 177 -7.46 -7.37 5.41
CA SER A 177 -7.30 -6.41 6.50
C SER A 177 -8.47 -6.50 7.48
N PHE A 178 -8.16 -6.55 8.77
CA PHE A 178 -9.14 -6.65 9.84
C PHE A 178 -8.98 -5.52 10.85
N ARG A 179 -10.03 -4.72 11.00
CA ARG A 179 -10.28 -3.80 12.10
C ARG A 179 -11.55 -4.27 12.76
N LEU A 180 -11.41 -4.96 13.89
CA LEU A 180 -12.54 -5.60 14.56
C LEU A 180 -12.96 -4.80 15.80
N PRO A 181 -14.14 -5.10 16.37
CA PRO A 181 -14.68 -4.32 17.49
C PRO A 181 -13.83 -4.41 18.76
N THR A 182 -13.22 -5.57 19.02
CA THR A 182 -12.44 -5.81 20.25
C THR A 182 -11.12 -6.54 19.97
N ALA A 183 -10.16 -6.41 20.88
CA ALA A 183 -8.91 -7.17 20.85
C ALA A 183 -9.14 -8.69 20.90
N LYS A 184 -10.21 -9.14 21.60
CA LYS A 184 -10.63 -10.55 21.64
C LYS A 184 -11.05 -11.04 20.26
N ASP A 185 -11.74 -10.22 19.48
CA ASP A 185 -12.15 -10.57 18.13
C ASP A 185 -10.95 -10.71 17.19
N MET A 186 -9.97 -9.80 17.30
CA MET A 186 -8.70 -9.91 16.58
C MET A 186 -7.94 -11.18 16.96
N GLN A 187 -7.91 -11.51 18.26
CA GLN A 187 -7.29 -12.73 18.74
C GLN A 187 -7.96 -13.98 18.14
N GLN A 188 -9.30 -13.98 18.04
CA GLN A 188 -10.04 -15.08 17.43
C GLN A 188 -9.71 -15.23 15.94
N VAL A 189 -9.57 -14.13 15.19
CA VAL A 189 -9.09 -14.19 13.79
C VAL A 189 -7.74 -14.88 13.72
N MET A 190 -6.79 -14.48 14.57
CA MET A 190 -5.44 -15.06 14.56
C MET A 190 -5.47 -16.55 14.89
N PHE A 191 -6.23 -16.97 15.91
CA PHE A 191 -6.40 -18.39 16.22
C PHE A 191 -7.03 -19.18 15.07
N ASN A 192 -8.00 -18.61 14.37
CA ASN A 192 -8.63 -19.28 13.24
C ASN A 192 -7.73 -19.33 12.01
N LEU A 193 -6.92 -18.30 11.79
CA LEU A 193 -5.97 -18.23 10.68
C LEU A 193 -4.77 -19.16 10.90
N MET A 194 -4.48 -19.47 12.17
CA MET A 194 -3.32 -20.21 12.62
C MET A 194 -3.69 -21.21 13.72
N PRO A 195 -4.58 -22.19 13.45
CA PRO A 195 -5.08 -23.10 14.47
C PRO A 195 -4.00 -24.06 14.98
N GLN A 196 -3.00 -24.38 14.15
CA GLN A 196 -1.88 -25.25 14.47
C GLN A 196 -0.61 -24.78 13.75
N ALA A 197 0.55 -25.06 14.33
CA ALA A 197 1.83 -24.78 13.68
C ALA A 197 1.92 -25.50 12.33
N GLY A 198 2.27 -24.76 11.28
CA GLY A 198 2.41 -25.31 9.92
C GLY A 198 1.11 -25.43 9.12
N LYS A 199 -0.06 -25.22 9.73
CA LYS A 199 -1.35 -25.37 9.05
C LYS A 199 -2.13 -24.06 9.12
N SER A 200 -2.25 -23.39 7.98
CA SER A 200 -3.21 -22.29 7.82
C SER A 200 -4.35 -22.75 6.92
N PRO A 201 -5.62 -22.48 7.30
CA PRO A 201 -6.75 -22.69 6.40
C PRO A 201 -6.81 -21.66 5.26
N ALA A 202 -5.87 -20.71 5.16
CA ALA A 202 -5.84 -19.65 4.14
C ALA A 202 -4.66 -19.77 3.15
N PRO A 203 -4.45 -20.90 2.45
CA PRO A 203 -3.22 -21.19 1.71
C PRO A 203 -2.81 -20.15 0.65
N GLN A 204 -3.74 -19.30 0.20
CA GLN A 204 -3.52 -18.26 -0.80
C GLN A 204 -3.13 -16.90 -0.21
N LEU A 205 -3.05 -16.75 1.13
CA LEU A 205 -2.83 -15.47 1.78
C LEU A 205 -1.45 -14.89 1.47
N GLN A 206 -1.46 -13.78 0.74
CA GLN A 206 -0.30 -13.00 0.34
C GLN A 206 -0.15 -11.71 1.16
N LEU A 207 -1.26 -11.14 1.63
CA LEU A 207 -1.28 -9.91 2.41
C LEU A 207 -2.16 -10.06 3.64
N LEU A 208 -1.61 -9.74 4.80
CA LEU A 208 -2.33 -9.69 6.07
C LEU A 208 -2.08 -8.34 6.76
N ASP A 209 -3.15 -7.57 6.99
CA ASP A 209 -3.10 -6.29 7.69
C ASP A 209 -3.95 -6.30 8.96
N LEU A 210 -3.32 -5.99 10.08
CA LEU A 210 -3.92 -6.04 11.42
C LEU A 210 -3.69 -4.70 12.13
N PRO A 211 -4.38 -3.62 11.75
CA PRO A 211 -4.11 -2.27 12.26
C PRO A 211 -4.38 -2.10 13.76
N SER A 212 -3.62 -1.17 14.35
CA SER A 212 -3.55 -0.89 15.80
C SER A 212 -4.75 -0.14 16.36
N GLU A 213 -5.33 0.74 15.54
CA GLU A 213 -5.83 2.03 16.02
C GLU A 213 -7.13 1.97 16.85
N ALA A 214 -7.79 0.81 16.90
CA ALA A 214 -9.13 0.67 17.50
C ALA A 214 -9.16 0.50 19.03
N TYR A 215 -8.02 0.30 19.71
CA TYR A 215 -7.99 -0.17 21.11
C TYR A 215 -7.24 0.72 22.10
N THR A 216 -7.14 2.03 21.83
CA THR A 216 -6.36 2.97 22.65
C THR A 216 -6.86 3.15 24.09
N THR A 217 -8.01 2.60 24.47
CA THR A 217 -8.63 2.82 25.79
C THR A 217 -8.35 1.75 26.84
N GLY A 218 -7.60 0.67 26.55
CA GLY A 218 -7.34 -0.39 27.53
C GLY A 218 -5.92 -0.96 27.47
N ARG A 219 -5.22 -1.00 28.62
CA ARG A 219 -3.89 -1.62 28.81
C ARG A 219 -3.92 -3.12 28.51
N HIS A 220 -3.85 -3.49 27.26
CA HIS A 220 -4.07 -4.87 26.83
C HIS A 220 -2.81 -5.44 26.18
N TYR A 221 -1.96 -6.04 27.02
CA TYR A 221 -0.69 -6.71 26.71
C TYR A 221 -0.83 -8.06 25.97
N TRP A 222 -1.99 -8.43 25.44
CA TRP A 222 -2.30 -9.82 25.08
C TRP A 222 -1.37 -10.42 24.03
N TRP A 223 -0.84 -9.60 23.12
CA TRP A 223 0.12 -10.07 22.11
C TRP A 223 1.41 -10.64 22.70
N SER A 224 1.82 -10.24 23.91
CA SER A 224 3.02 -10.80 24.56
C SER A 224 2.82 -12.23 25.06
N SER A 225 1.56 -12.68 25.19
CA SER A 225 1.21 -13.94 25.86
C SER A 225 1.09 -15.14 24.92
N THR A 226 1.02 -14.93 23.60
CA THR A 226 0.79 -16.01 22.62
C THR A 226 1.92 -16.13 21.59
N PRO A 227 3.07 -16.74 21.96
CA PRO A 227 4.17 -17.02 21.01
C PRO A 227 3.74 -17.89 19.82
N GLN A 228 2.59 -18.57 19.94
CA GLN A 228 1.98 -19.38 18.89
C GLN A 228 1.68 -18.58 17.61
N VAL A 229 1.32 -17.29 17.73
CA VAL A 229 0.98 -16.43 16.59
C VAL A 229 2.17 -16.21 15.66
N PHE A 230 3.40 -16.31 16.18
CA PHE A 230 4.64 -16.09 15.42
C PHE A 230 5.27 -17.39 14.90
N SER A 231 4.70 -18.55 15.26
CA SER A 231 5.29 -19.86 15.00
C SER A 231 4.83 -20.52 13.70
N VAL A 232 4.00 -19.84 12.89
CA VAL A 232 3.28 -20.48 11.77
C VAL A 232 3.77 -19.95 10.41
N PRO A 233 4.24 -20.84 9.50
CA PRO A 233 4.52 -20.47 8.12
C PRO A 233 3.23 -20.10 7.42
N HIS A 234 3.23 -18.92 6.82
CA HIS A 234 2.41 -18.71 5.65
C HIS A 234 3.35 -18.58 4.46
N SER A 235 3.59 -19.71 3.78
CA SER A 235 4.58 -19.77 2.70
C SER A 235 4.25 -18.82 1.55
N THR A 236 3.01 -18.37 1.40
CA THR A 236 2.61 -17.42 0.36
C THR A 236 2.57 -15.97 0.85
N LEU A 237 2.76 -15.70 2.15
CA LEU A 237 2.66 -14.36 2.71
C LEU A 237 3.87 -13.51 2.30
N ARG A 238 3.57 -12.36 1.69
CA ARG A 238 4.55 -11.40 1.17
C ARG A 238 4.48 -10.07 1.89
N HIS A 239 3.29 -9.69 2.36
CA HIS A 239 3.03 -8.45 3.08
C HIS A 239 2.43 -8.77 4.44
N ILE A 240 2.98 -8.18 5.49
CA ILE A 240 2.32 -8.13 6.81
C ILE A 240 2.29 -6.69 7.35
N SER A 241 1.15 -6.28 7.89
CA SER A 241 1.03 -5.04 8.64
C SER A 241 0.63 -5.36 10.08
N TRP A 242 1.48 -4.93 11.00
CA TRP A 242 1.46 -5.27 12.41
C TRP A 242 1.10 -4.05 13.24
N GLY A 243 -0.16 -3.99 13.65
CA GLY A 243 -0.71 -2.92 14.46
C GLY A 243 -0.34 -2.98 15.94
N CYS A 244 0.25 -4.04 16.46
CA CYS A 244 0.55 -4.08 17.89
C CYS A 244 1.65 -3.08 18.28
N HIS A 245 1.56 -2.53 19.50
CA HIS A 245 2.66 -1.78 20.13
C HIS A 245 3.82 -2.67 20.62
N VAL A 246 3.54 -3.97 20.78
CA VAL A 246 4.52 -4.99 21.13
C VAL A 246 4.98 -5.63 19.83
N ALA A 247 6.26 -5.45 19.53
CA ALA A 247 6.87 -6.13 18.41
C ALA A 247 6.79 -7.66 18.63
N PRO A 248 6.71 -8.44 17.55
CA PRO A 248 6.88 -9.89 17.62
C PRO A 248 8.17 -10.23 18.38
N ASP A 249 8.13 -11.16 19.34
CA ASP A 249 9.36 -11.68 19.94
C ASP A 249 9.99 -12.70 18.98
N ILE A 250 10.80 -12.17 18.06
CA ILE A 250 11.41 -12.92 16.97
C ILE A 250 12.55 -13.81 17.47
N SER A 251 13.11 -13.49 18.64
CA SER A 251 14.16 -14.31 19.26
C SER A 251 13.70 -15.74 19.53
N ARG A 252 12.38 -15.95 19.66
CA ARG A 252 11.76 -17.26 19.87
C ARG A 252 11.45 -18.02 18.58
N ILE A 253 11.61 -17.40 17.42
CA ILE A 253 11.35 -18.06 16.13
C ILE A 253 12.60 -18.89 15.80
N PRO A 254 12.49 -20.24 15.75
CA PRO A 254 13.64 -21.08 15.43
C PRO A 254 14.20 -20.70 14.06
N GLU A 255 15.51 -20.46 13.95
CA GLU A 255 16.17 -20.08 12.68
C GLU A 255 15.92 -21.08 11.55
N THR A 256 15.66 -22.35 11.90
CA THR A 256 15.34 -23.44 10.97
C THR A 256 13.98 -23.29 10.28
N ARG A 257 13.13 -22.39 10.77
CA ARG A 257 11.79 -22.16 10.24
C ARG A 257 11.82 -20.94 9.32
N ASN A 258 12.05 -21.21 8.04
CA ASN A 258 12.04 -20.33 6.86
C ASN A 258 10.70 -19.59 6.59
N LEU A 259 9.90 -19.32 7.62
CA LEU A 259 8.50 -18.90 7.53
C LEU A 259 8.32 -17.51 6.93
N TRP A 260 9.35 -16.68 7.09
CA TRP A 260 9.38 -15.29 6.63
C TRP A 260 10.25 -15.10 5.39
N LEU A 261 10.70 -16.18 4.75
CA LEU A 261 11.52 -16.07 3.54
C LEU A 261 10.76 -15.38 2.40
N ASN A 262 9.45 -15.54 2.31
CA ASN A 262 8.67 -14.88 1.26
C ASN A 262 8.19 -13.48 1.65
N LEU A 263 8.47 -13.03 2.88
CA LEU A 263 8.09 -11.71 3.33
C LEU A 263 8.97 -10.65 2.64
N GLN A 264 8.31 -9.80 1.87
CA GLN A 264 8.92 -8.72 1.11
C GLN A 264 8.60 -7.36 1.70
N GLN A 265 7.44 -7.22 2.35
CA GLN A 265 6.99 -5.96 2.94
C GLN A 265 6.48 -6.16 4.35
N ILE A 266 6.88 -5.25 5.23
CA ILE A 266 6.33 -5.16 6.58
C ILE A 266 5.96 -3.74 6.97
N THR A 267 4.84 -3.61 7.67
CA THR A 267 4.42 -2.36 8.30
C THR A 267 4.35 -2.56 9.82
N PHE A 268 4.94 -1.67 10.61
CA PHE A 268 4.84 -1.66 12.06
C PHE A 268 4.11 -0.41 12.54
N SER A 269 3.16 -0.57 13.47
CA SER A 269 2.61 0.59 14.19
C SER A 269 3.66 1.19 15.12
N THR A 270 4.32 0.36 15.93
CA THR A 270 5.37 0.80 16.84
C THR A 270 6.43 -0.28 16.93
N ILE A 271 7.70 0.11 16.87
CA ILE A 271 8.82 -0.82 17.02
C ILE A 271 10.03 -0.13 17.67
N SER A 272 10.81 -0.86 18.45
CA SER A 272 12.09 -0.38 18.96
C SER A 272 13.23 -0.64 17.95
N THR A 273 14.35 0.04 18.12
CA THR A 273 15.56 -0.25 17.32
C THR A 273 16.02 -1.71 17.48
N LEU A 274 15.98 -2.22 18.71
CA LEU A 274 16.43 -3.58 19.02
C LEU A 274 15.57 -4.64 18.31
N ASP A 275 14.24 -4.44 18.34
CA ASP A 275 13.30 -5.36 17.70
C ASP A 275 13.41 -5.30 16.18
N LEU A 276 13.58 -4.09 15.60
CA LEU A 276 13.77 -3.93 14.16
C LEU A 276 15.03 -4.66 13.68
N VAL A 277 16.14 -4.49 14.39
CA VAL A 277 17.41 -5.16 14.11
C VAL A 277 17.23 -6.69 14.22
N SER A 278 16.57 -7.17 15.27
CA SER A 278 16.26 -8.59 15.43
C SER A 278 15.38 -9.12 14.28
N PHE A 279 14.41 -8.33 13.82
CA PHE A 279 13.54 -8.68 12.68
C PHE A 279 14.32 -8.82 11.38
N LEU A 280 15.17 -7.85 11.08
CA LEU A 280 15.98 -7.82 9.87
C LEU A 280 16.97 -8.99 9.79
N ARG A 281 17.42 -9.52 10.93
CA ARG A 281 18.29 -10.70 10.98
C ARG A 281 17.60 -11.96 10.45
N VAL A 282 16.30 -12.09 10.72
CA VAL A 282 15.49 -13.25 10.32
C VAL A 282 14.90 -13.07 8.92
N CYS A 283 14.43 -11.87 8.60
CA CYS A 283 13.67 -11.62 7.37
C CYS A 283 14.56 -11.02 6.26
N LYS A 284 15.41 -11.88 5.67
CA LYS A 284 16.45 -11.46 4.71
C LYS A 284 15.92 -10.95 3.37
N ASN A 285 14.67 -11.27 3.00
CA ASN A 285 14.07 -10.91 1.72
C ASN A 285 13.18 -9.65 1.79
N LEU A 286 13.21 -8.93 2.90
CA LEU A 286 12.51 -7.65 3.04
C LEU A 286 13.04 -6.62 2.05
N ARG A 287 12.12 -6.07 1.26
CA ARG A 287 12.31 -4.96 0.32
C ARG A 287 11.77 -3.65 0.86
N VAL A 288 10.65 -3.68 1.57
CA VAL A 288 9.96 -2.47 2.05
C VAL A 288 9.66 -2.59 3.54
N ILE A 289 10.06 -1.57 4.30
CA ILE A 289 9.72 -1.45 5.73
C ILE A 289 9.03 -0.11 5.95
N ASN A 290 7.81 -0.16 6.46
CA ASN A 290 7.06 1.00 6.93
C ASN A 290 6.95 0.95 8.45
N ILE A 291 7.23 2.04 9.13
CA ILE A 291 7.14 2.13 10.59
C ILE A 291 6.39 3.39 10.94
N LYS A 292 5.26 3.32 11.62
CA LYS A 292 4.53 4.51 12.06
C LYS A 292 5.24 5.22 13.21
N PHE A 293 5.74 4.49 14.20
CA PHE A 293 6.53 5.02 15.32
C PHE A 293 7.78 4.16 15.57
N LEU A 294 8.96 4.75 15.39
CA LEU A 294 10.25 4.11 15.71
C LEU A 294 10.79 4.67 17.02
N HIS A 295 10.89 3.82 18.04
CA HIS A 295 11.57 4.17 19.29
C HIS A 295 13.05 3.86 19.17
N THR A 296 13.86 4.92 19.17
CA THR A 296 15.31 4.77 19.10
C THR A 296 15.88 4.53 20.48
N LEU A 297 16.75 3.54 20.61
CA LEU A 297 17.54 3.31 21.81
C LEU A 297 19.01 3.60 21.47
N SER A 298 19.76 4.18 22.41
CA SER A 298 21.22 4.27 22.29
C SER A 298 21.77 2.92 22.70
N ILE A 299 22.37 2.19 21.75
CA ILE A 299 22.97 0.89 22.03
C ILE A 299 24.37 0.91 21.42
N ASP A 300 25.37 1.03 22.29
CA ASP A 300 26.75 1.27 21.87
C ASP A 300 27.43 0.00 21.32
N ASP A 301 26.87 -1.20 21.60
CA ASP A 301 27.51 -2.49 21.30
C ASP A 301 26.71 -3.42 20.34
N MET A 302 25.75 -2.90 19.58
CA MET A 302 24.99 -3.76 18.66
C MET A 302 25.73 -4.03 17.35
N PRO A 303 25.77 -5.28 16.87
CA PRO A 303 26.39 -5.59 15.59
C PRO A 303 25.61 -4.93 14.46
N THR A 304 26.33 -4.36 13.50
CA THR A 304 25.73 -3.82 12.28
C THR A 304 25.10 -4.94 11.47
N ILE A 305 23.86 -4.75 11.03
CA ILE A 305 23.12 -5.67 10.15
C ILE A 305 23.19 -5.19 8.72
N VAL A 306 23.44 -6.12 7.79
CA VAL A 306 23.36 -5.85 6.36
C VAL A 306 22.01 -6.31 5.83
N ALA A 307 21.14 -5.36 5.49
CA ALA A 307 19.84 -5.62 4.89
C ALA A 307 19.97 -5.49 3.37
N HIS A 308 20.49 -6.53 2.73
CA HIS A 308 20.85 -6.52 1.31
C HIS A 308 19.68 -6.21 0.39
N ASN A 309 18.47 -6.69 0.71
CA ASN A 309 17.32 -6.54 -0.18
C ASN A 309 16.47 -5.30 0.12
N LEU A 310 16.80 -4.53 1.16
CA LEU A 310 15.98 -3.39 1.58
C LEU A 310 16.10 -2.24 0.56
N GLU A 311 15.00 -1.96 -0.13
CA GLU A 311 14.88 -0.93 -1.17
C GLU A 311 14.20 0.35 -0.63
N ALA A 312 13.25 0.21 0.29
CA ALA A 312 12.53 1.34 0.87
C ALA A 312 12.43 1.23 2.41
N PHE A 313 12.80 2.33 3.09
CA PHE A 313 12.71 2.44 4.53
C PHE A 313 11.97 3.72 4.94
N ASN A 314 10.74 3.56 5.42
CA ASN A 314 9.81 4.65 5.67
C ASN A 314 9.42 4.70 7.14
N ILE A 315 9.65 5.84 7.80
CA ILE A 315 9.40 6.03 9.23
C ILE A 315 8.46 7.24 9.45
N GLY A 316 7.19 6.97 9.75
CA GLY A 316 6.18 7.99 10.02
C GLY A 316 6.48 8.90 11.21
N MET A 317 7.24 8.45 12.21
CA MET A 317 7.71 9.27 13.34
C MET A 317 8.87 8.58 14.04
N VAL A 318 9.98 9.30 14.23
CA VAL A 318 11.12 8.86 15.03
C VAL A 318 11.03 9.48 16.43
N VAL A 319 10.99 8.62 17.44
CA VAL A 319 11.04 8.99 18.86
C VAL A 319 12.47 8.77 19.36
N GLY A 320 13.24 9.88 19.39
CA GLY A 320 14.64 9.92 19.82
C GLY A 320 15.61 10.32 18.69
N LYS A 321 16.81 9.70 18.65
CA LYS A 321 17.88 10.02 17.69
C LYS A 321 17.90 8.99 16.56
N LEU A 322 17.42 9.37 15.36
CA LEU A 322 17.42 8.49 14.18
C LEU A 322 18.80 7.87 13.91
N ALA A 323 19.85 8.65 14.14
CA ALA A 323 21.25 8.25 14.07
C ALA A 323 21.57 6.92 14.76
N SER A 324 21.00 6.66 15.95
CA SER A 324 21.33 5.44 16.69
C SER A 324 20.76 4.19 16.04
N THR A 325 19.61 4.31 15.35
CA THR A 325 19.03 3.19 14.59
C THR A 325 19.73 2.99 13.25
N ILE A 326 19.88 4.05 12.47
CA ILE A 326 20.42 3.95 11.11
C ILE A 326 21.89 3.52 11.13
N CYS A 327 22.65 3.85 12.19
CA CYS A 327 24.03 3.40 12.30
C CYS A 327 24.22 1.90 12.42
N LEU A 328 23.19 1.18 12.82
CA LEU A 328 23.20 -0.27 12.92
C LEU A 328 22.82 -0.96 11.60
N LEU A 329 22.47 -0.19 10.56
CA LEU A 329 22.00 -0.73 9.28
C LEU A 329 22.97 -0.41 8.14
N LYS A 330 23.33 -1.44 7.38
CA LYS A 330 23.96 -1.35 6.05
C LYS A 330 22.93 -1.79 5.02
N THR A 331 22.47 -0.86 4.18
CA THR A 331 21.39 -1.09 3.21
C THR A 331 21.90 -0.72 1.81
N PRO A 332 22.71 -1.59 1.17
CA PRO A 332 23.41 -1.25 -0.08
C PRO A 332 22.47 -1.01 -1.27
N ASN A 333 21.27 -1.58 -1.23
CA ASN A 333 20.26 -1.43 -2.27
C ASN A 333 19.14 -0.45 -1.90
N LEU A 334 19.35 0.37 -0.85
CA LEU A 334 18.34 1.35 -0.43
C LEU A 334 18.19 2.42 -1.52
N LYS A 335 17.00 2.47 -2.10
CA LYS A 335 16.61 3.48 -3.09
C LYS A 335 15.81 4.60 -2.45
N ARG A 336 15.09 4.31 -1.35
CA ARG A 336 14.17 5.26 -0.73
C ARG A 336 14.34 5.32 0.77
N LEU A 337 14.45 6.55 1.27
CA LEU A 337 14.45 6.83 2.70
C LEU A 337 13.42 7.92 2.97
N ARG A 338 12.48 7.64 3.88
CA ARG A 338 11.51 8.64 4.34
C ARG A 338 11.46 8.61 5.85
N PHE A 339 11.49 9.77 6.48
CA PHE A 339 11.22 9.82 7.91
C PHE A 339 10.61 11.15 8.35
N THR A 340 9.81 11.08 9.42
CA THR A 340 9.41 12.26 10.19
C THR A 340 10.18 12.29 11.50
N HIS A 341 10.70 13.45 11.87
CA HIS A 341 11.43 13.63 13.11
C HIS A 341 10.94 14.86 13.88
N ARG A 342 11.05 14.80 15.20
CA ARG A 342 10.61 15.85 16.14
C ARG A 342 11.75 16.46 16.94
N ALA A 343 12.97 15.92 16.89
CA ALA A 343 14.05 16.51 17.66
C ALA A 343 14.77 17.58 16.83
N GLY A 344 15.20 18.65 17.49
CA GLY A 344 16.09 19.63 16.90
C GLY A 344 17.53 19.16 16.77
N GLY A 345 18.29 19.92 15.99
CA GLY A 345 19.76 20.00 16.08
C GLY A 345 20.55 18.97 15.29
N LYS A 346 21.48 19.48 14.46
CA LYS A 346 22.65 18.80 13.84
C LYS A 346 22.37 17.41 13.24
N GLN A 347 21.13 17.12 12.86
CA GLN A 347 20.74 15.88 12.19
C GLN A 347 21.25 15.87 10.76
N ALA A 348 21.35 17.04 10.10
CA ALA A 348 21.83 17.14 8.73
C ALA A 348 23.21 16.49 8.55
N VAL A 349 24.18 16.84 9.41
CA VAL A 349 25.54 16.29 9.36
C VAL A 349 25.56 14.77 9.61
N VAL A 350 24.73 14.29 10.53
CA VAL A 350 24.67 12.87 10.87
C VAL A 350 24.02 12.07 9.74
N LEU A 351 22.95 12.62 9.15
CA LEU A 351 22.26 12.03 8.01
C LEU A 351 23.16 12.01 6.78
N GLU A 352 23.89 13.09 6.52
CA GLU A 352 24.87 13.17 5.44
C GLU A 352 25.93 12.08 5.57
N LYS A 353 26.55 11.95 6.76
CA LYS A 353 27.53 10.90 7.06
C LYS A 353 26.94 9.51 6.88
N TYR A 354 25.68 9.32 7.27
CA TYR A 354 24.99 8.06 7.08
C TYR A 354 24.79 7.74 5.60
N ILE A 355 24.22 8.67 4.82
CA ILE A 355 23.99 8.49 3.38
C ILE A 355 25.31 8.22 2.66
N ALA A 356 26.38 8.95 3.00
CA ALA A 356 27.71 8.70 2.47
C ALA A 356 28.21 7.28 2.77
N ARG A 357 27.95 6.78 3.99
CA ARG A 357 28.36 5.42 4.41
C ARG A 357 27.50 4.32 3.81
N LEU A 358 26.26 4.59 3.43
CA LEU A 358 25.38 3.58 2.83
C LEU A 358 25.96 3.00 1.54
N GLY A 359 26.74 3.80 0.80
CA GLY A 359 27.30 3.40 -0.49
C GLY A 359 26.23 3.10 -1.55
N CYS A 360 24.97 3.44 -1.28
CA CYS A 360 23.84 3.24 -2.18
C CYS A 360 23.51 4.53 -2.93
N LYS A 361 22.88 4.39 -4.11
CA LYS A 361 22.36 5.52 -4.88
C LYS A 361 20.90 5.75 -4.50
N LEU A 362 20.67 6.62 -3.51
CA LEU A 362 19.30 7.02 -3.15
C LEU A 362 18.62 7.71 -4.34
N GLU A 363 17.44 7.22 -4.69
CA GLU A 363 16.57 7.79 -5.72
C GLU A 363 15.54 8.75 -5.12
N TYR A 364 15.16 8.52 -3.86
CA TYR A 364 14.15 9.29 -3.15
C TYR A 364 14.54 9.52 -1.69
N LEU A 365 14.48 10.77 -1.25
CA LEU A 365 14.63 11.16 0.13
C LEU A 365 13.51 12.13 0.53
N CYS A 366 12.76 11.78 1.57
CA CYS A 366 11.78 12.68 2.17
C CYS A 366 12.07 12.88 3.66
N ILE A 367 12.18 14.14 4.07
CA ILE A 367 12.37 14.53 5.46
C ILE A 367 11.22 15.42 5.88
N VAL A 368 10.46 14.97 6.87
CA VAL A 368 9.41 15.78 7.51
C VAL A 368 9.89 16.19 8.89
N ASN A 369 10.24 17.45 9.07
CA ASN A 369 10.57 17.99 10.37
C ASN A 369 9.37 18.69 11.00
N LYS A 370 8.96 18.23 12.18
CA LYS A 370 7.86 18.81 12.96
C LYS A 370 8.34 19.71 14.11
N SER A 371 9.64 19.92 14.25
CA SER A 371 10.25 20.80 15.23
C SER A 371 10.60 22.16 14.61
N PRO A 372 10.36 23.27 15.31
CA PRO A 372 10.88 24.58 14.90
C PRO A 372 12.42 24.66 14.99
N ASP A 373 13.07 23.73 15.68
CA ASP A 373 14.52 23.74 15.91
C ASP A 373 15.36 23.49 14.65
N LEU A 374 14.74 23.00 13.56
CA LEU A 374 15.44 22.84 12.28
C LEU A 374 15.48 24.19 11.55
N GLY A 375 16.40 25.05 12.01
CA GLY A 375 16.56 26.39 11.47
C GLY A 375 17.04 26.43 10.02
N GLU A 376 16.94 27.63 9.43
CA GLU A 376 17.38 27.93 8.06
C GLU A 376 18.83 27.48 7.77
N ASP A 377 19.74 27.63 8.73
CA ASP A 377 21.16 27.24 8.56
C ASP A 377 21.35 25.73 8.40
N GLU A 378 20.58 24.92 9.12
CA GLU A 378 20.64 23.46 9.01
C GLU A 378 20.01 22.99 7.68
N ILE A 379 18.90 23.60 7.28
CA ILE A 379 18.27 23.34 5.97
C ILE A 379 19.21 23.73 4.84
N ARG A 380 19.88 24.87 4.96
CA ARG A 380 20.89 25.34 4.00
C ARG A 380 22.06 24.37 3.93
N THR A 381 22.58 23.93 5.07
CA THR A 381 23.66 22.93 5.14
C THR A 381 23.28 21.64 4.40
N LEU A 382 22.05 21.16 4.61
CA LEU A 382 21.53 19.97 3.93
C LEU A 382 21.43 20.19 2.41
N LEU A 383 20.83 21.28 1.98
CA LEU A 383 20.58 21.55 0.55
C LEU A 383 21.81 22.00 -0.23
N GLN A 384 22.87 22.47 0.44
CA GLN A 384 24.15 22.81 -0.19
C GLN A 384 25.09 21.60 -0.29
N SER A 385 24.81 20.51 0.44
CA SER A 385 25.64 19.31 0.36
C SER A 385 25.46 18.60 -0.99
N PRO A 386 26.56 18.30 -1.71
CA PRO A 386 26.53 17.59 -2.98
C PRO A 386 25.78 16.25 -2.91
N LEU A 387 25.86 15.57 -1.77
CA LEU A 387 25.20 14.28 -1.56
C LEU A 387 23.68 14.41 -1.69
N PHE A 388 23.07 15.40 -1.03
CA PHE A 388 21.61 15.60 -1.13
C PHE A 388 21.18 16.13 -2.49
N THR A 389 21.95 17.07 -3.07
CA THR A 389 21.64 17.61 -4.41
C THR A 389 21.75 16.58 -5.53
N SER A 390 22.49 15.48 -5.31
CA SER A 390 22.57 14.36 -6.27
C SER A 390 21.32 13.47 -6.29
N ILE A 391 20.47 13.53 -5.25
CA ILE A 391 19.26 12.70 -5.13
C ILE A 391 18.19 13.25 -6.09
N PRO A 392 17.68 12.47 -7.06
CA PRO A 392 16.74 12.96 -8.07
C PRO A 392 15.39 13.41 -7.53
N ARG A 393 14.96 12.86 -6.39
CA ARG A 393 13.69 13.20 -5.74
C ARG A 393 13.96 13.53 -4.28
N LEU A 394 14.09 14.82 -3.99
CA LEU A 394 14.26 15.32 -2.63
C LEU A 394 13.01 16.08 -2.22
N SER A 395 12.47 15.76 -1.05
CA SER A 395 11.36 16.48 -0.45
C SER A 395 11.66 16.84 0.99
N LEU A 396 11.50 18.13 1.31
CA LEU A 396 11.57 18.65 2.67
C LEU A 396 10.22 19.23 3.04
N ARG A 397 9.74 18.87 4.23
CA ARG A 397 8.59 19.49 4.88
C ARG A 397 9.00 19.99 6.24
N VAL A 398 8.84 21.28 6.48
CA VAL A 398 9.21 21.92 7.75
C VAL A 398 8.05 22.76 8.26
N VAL A 399 7.86 22.82 9.58
CA VAL A 399 6.83 23.66 10.20
C VAL A 399 7.07 25.14 9.88
N ALA A 400 6.01 25.94 9.82
CA ALA A 400 6.09 27.35 9.41
C ALA A 400 7.06 28.16 10.28
N GLU A 401 7.19 27.80 11.54
CA GLU A 401 8.03 28.48 12.53
C GLU A 401 9.53 28.18 12.35
N ALA A 402 9.89 27.16 11.56
CA ALA A 402 11.28 26.75 11.36
C ALA A 402 12.06 27.69 10.42
N CYS A 403 11.37 28.47 9.58
CA CYS A 403 12.00 29.38 8.63
C CYS A 403 11.11 30.56 8.24
N ARG A 404 11.73 31.61 7.69
CA ARG A 404 11.00 32.78 7.20
C ARG A 404 10.19 32.42 5.95
N PRO A 405 9.05 33.09 5.69
CA PRO A 405 8.16 32.72 4.58
C PRO A 405 8.79 32.70 3.18
N PHE A 406 9.79 33.54 2.92
CA PHE A 406 10.48 33.60 1.63
C PHE A 406 11.64 32.59 1.51
N PHE A 407 12.08 32.00 2.62
CA PHE A 407 13.24 31.13 2.68
C PHE A 407 13.12 29.89 1.76
N PRO A 408 12.00 29.14 1.73
CA PRO A 408 11.84 27.99 0.85
C PRO A 408 12.05 28.30 -0.64
N HIS A 409 11.52 29.43 -1.12
CA HIS A 409 11.69 29.85 -2.51
C HIS A 409 13.13 30.28 -2.80
N LEU A 410 13.75 31.01 -1.86
CA LEU A 410 15.13 31.46 -1.98
C LEU A 410 16.09 30.26 -2.05
N ILE A 411 16.01 29.34 -1.08
CA ILE A 411 16.94 28.22 -1.00
C ILE A 411 16.81 27.27 -2.20
N ILE A 412 15.60 27.02 -2.69
CA ILE A 412 15.40 26.19 -3.89
C ILE A 412 15.99 26.85 -5.13
N ARG A 413 15.84 28.17 -5.29
CA ARG A 413 16.46 28.90 -6.40
C ARG A 413 17.99 28.79 -6.38
N GLU A 414 18.58 28.81 -5.18
CA GLU A 414 20.03 28.68 -4.96
C GLU A 414 20.53 27.26 -5.21
N THR A 415 19.82 26.23 -4.74
CA THR A 415 20.37 24.86 -4.63
C THR A 415 19.84 23.85 -5.65
N ALA A 416 18.71 24.11 -6.32
CA ALA A 416 18.11 23.11 -7.23
C ALA A 416 19.02 22.71 -8.40
N GLY A 417 19.94 23.59 -8.83
CA GLY A 417 20.93 23.26 -9.87
C GLY A 417 20.31 22.72 -11.15
N GLN A 418 20.60 21.46 -11.48
CA GLN A 418 20.03 20.75 -12.64
C GLN A 418 18.54 20.42 -12.51
N TRP A 419 17.97 20.46 -11.31
CA TRP A 419 16.58 20.10 -11.02
C TRP A 419 15.60 21.27 -11.10
N LYS A 420 16.05 22.46 -11.56
CA LYS A 420 15.23 23.69 -11.60
C LYS A 420 13.87 23.51 -12.28
N SER A 421 13.77 22.69 -13.33
CA SER A 421 12.51 22.47 -14.07
C SER A 421 11.45 21.69 -13.29
N ILE A 422 11.87 20.94 -12.27
CA ILE A 422 11.00 20.08 -11.43
C ILE A 422 11.06 20.48 -9.96
N ALA A 423 11.65 21.64 -9.66
CA ALA A 423 11.76 22.16 -8.31
C ALA A 423 10.47 22.85 -7.89
N TYR A 424 10.14 22.75 -6.60
CA TYR A 424 8.95 23.35 -6.03
C TYR A 424 9.23 23.93 -4.65
N ALA A 425 8.48 24.97 -4.31
CA ALA A 425 8.37 25.53 -2.97
C ALA A 425 6.97 26.11 -2.81
N TYR A 426 6.26 25.74 -1.76
CA TYR A 426 4.94 26.29 -1.44
C TYR A 426 4.64 26.11 0.04
N TYR A 427 3.60 26.80 0.50
CA TYR A 427 3.08 26.71 1.85
C TYR A 427 1.77 25.91 1.88
N ASP A 428 1.67 24.91 2.76
CA ASP A 428 0.43 24.18 3.01
C ASP A 428 -0.28 24.75 4.23
N HIS A 429 -1.31 25.58 3.99
CA HIS A 429 -2.12 26.20 5.03
C HIS A 429 -2.87 25.20 5.93
N LYS A 430 -3.09 23.96 5.48
CA LYS A 430 -3.87 22.98 6.26
C LYS A 430 -3.08 22.41 7.42
N ILE A 431 -1.76 22.32 7.26
CA ILE A 431 -0.86 21.73 8.24
C ILE A 431 0.23 22.71 8.70
N TYR A 432 0.10 23.98 8.32
CA TYR A 432 1.00 25.08 8.67
C TYR A 432 2.47 24.72 8.44
N SER A 433 2.78 24.20 7.25
CA SER A 433 4.14 23.77 6.91
C SER A 433 4.57 24.22 5.52
N TYR A 434 5.85 24.52 5.37
CA TYR A 434 6.47 24.72 4.05
C TYR A 434 6.88 23.38 3.46
N HIS A 435 6.65 23.25 2.16
CA HIS A 435 7.07 22.10 1.37
C HIS A 435 7.93 22.58 0.23
N PHE A 436 9.12 22.00 0.11
CA PHE A 436 10.03 22.37 -0.95
C PHE A 436 10.99 21.24 -1.27
N GLY A 437 11.51 21.24 -2.49
CA GLY A 437 12.37 20.19 -2.99
C GLY A 437 12.31 20.14 -4.52
N TRP A 438 12.57 18.96 -5.08
CA TRP A 438 12.50 18.71 -6.52
C TRP A 438 12.10 17.26 -6.83
N GLY A 439 11.58 17.06 -8.04
CA GLY A 439 11.06 15.77 -8.48
C GLY A 439 9.58 15.57 -8.09
N SER A 440 9.19 14.32 -7.87
CA SER A 440 7.81 14.02 -7.47
C SER A 440 7.53 14.60 -6.08
N ARG A 441 6.43 15.35 -5.97
CA ARG A 441 5.93 15.83 -4.68
C ARG A 441 5.69 14.63 -3.77
N ASP A 442 6.21 14.70 -2.57
CA ASP A 442 5.85 13.79 -1.50
C ASP A 442 4.36 14.00 -1.18
N ASN A 443 3.53 13.15 -1.78
CA ASN A 443 2.15 12.96 -1.36
C ASN A 443 2.16 12.09 -0.10
N ALA A 444 2.92 12.50 0.93
CA ALA A 444 2.82 11.92 2.26
C ALA A 444 1.41 12.16 2.78
N SER A 445 0.49 11.32 2.33
CA SER A 445 -0.60 10.86 3.13
C SER A 445 0.05 10.31 4.40
N ALA A 446 -0.35 10.84 5.55
CA ALA A 446 -0.34 10.02 6.75
C ALA A 446 -0.97 8.69 6.33
N TYR A 447 -0.25 7.57 6.48
CA TYR A 447 -0.74 6.24 6.13
C TYR A 447 -2.18 6.15 6.59
N SER A 448 -3.10 6.28 5.63
CA SER A 448 -4.50 6.37 6.00
C SER A 448 -4.83 5.05 6.65
N ALA A 449 -5.80 5.08 7.54
CA ALA A 449 -6.23 3.89 8.23
C ALA A 449 -6.52 2.76 7.20
N ASP A 450 -7.02 3.09 6.01
CA ASP A 450 -7.37 2.10 5.01
C ASP A 450 -6.19 1.58 4.15
N TYR A 451 -4.97 2.10 4.29
CA TYR A 451 -3.78 1.56 3.59
C TYR A 451 -3.42 0.15 4.08
N PRO A 452 -3.06 -0.82 3.21
CA PRO A 452 -2.76 -0.71 1.77
C PRO A 452 -3.95 -0.90 0.84
N PHE A 453 -5.19 -0.72 1.31
CA PHE A 453 -6.38 -0.91 0.51
C PHE A 453 -6.87 0.41 -0.11
N LEU A 454 -7.21 0.38 -1.40
CA LEU A 454 -7.91 1.48 -2.06
C LEU A 454 -9.40 1.19 -2.06
N VAL A 455 -10.14 1.94 -1.26
CA VAL A 455 -11.59 1.82 -1.21
C VAL A 455 -12.22 2.55 -2.40
N GLY A 456 -12.66 1.80 -3.40
CA GLY A 456 -13.54 2.31 -4.45
C GLY A 456 -14.92 2.62 -3.87
N THR A 457 -15.34 3.88 -3.92
CA THR A 457 -16.65 4.35 -3.43
C THR A 457 -17.69 4.48 -4.52
#